data_AF-A0A8C2ID44-F1
#
_entry.id   AF-A0A8C2ID44-F1
#
_cell.length_a   1.000
_cell.length_b   1.000
_cell.length_c   1.000
_cell.angle_alpha   90.00
_cell.angle_beta   90.00
_cell.angle_gamma   90.00
#
_symmetry.space_group_name_H-M   'P 1'
#
loop_
_entity.id
_entity.type
_entity.pdbx_description
1 polymer ?
#
loop_
_entity_poly.entity_id
_entity_poly.type
_entity_poly.pdbx_seq_one_letter_code
_entity_poly.pdbx_strand_id
1 'polypeptide(L)'
;MYAVDPSDGIHTLSTHSHLCPYVQSWTSPIKPCTGQIPCLSSAPISHRFRRCRGSTSGICFDGLVSRLALSIAYETELSLPHWGGVFYGCIMAVLLNGLTQLLAAQVLDDLEDEDIGFGLVDSKKDRAVAKKLGLLEVESIYVFADDEIIEYDGELAADTLLEFLYDVIEDPVEIISNDRELKGFHHIEEDIKLMGYFKSAKSSHFTEYDDAAEEFHPFIKFFATFEPKIAKKLNLKMNEVDFYEPFMNKPVTIPGEPYTEDDIVSFIEEHDRPTLRKLEPHSMYEIWEDDINGQHIVAFAEESDPDGYEFLEILKEVAQENTENPDLSIIWIDPDDFPLMVPYWEKTFRIDLSSPQIGVVDVEDADSVWMEMDDEENMPTADELDTWIEDVMSGRINPGDETDYNHDDDEEEDDDDEDDDDDDDYNDDDDDDGNEDDDDEDE
;
A
#
# COMPACT_ATOMS: atom_id res chain seq x y z
N MET A 1 -15.60 51.56 -29.32
CA MET A 1 -16.22 51.89 -30.63
C MET A 1 -17.44 50.98 -30.83
N TYR A 2 -18.35 51.32 -31.75
CA TYR A 2 -19.48 50.47 -32.20
C TYR A 2 -18.94 49.16 -32.84
N ALA A 3 -19.55 47.96 -32.81
CA ALA A 3 -20.97 47.52 -32.95
C ALA A 3 -21.50 47.69 -34.41
N VAL A 4 -22.23 46.77 -35.05
CA VAL A 4 -22.92 45.48 -34.69
C VAL A 4 -22.93 44.55 -35.95
N ASP A 5 -23.52 43.34 -36.12
CA ASP A 5 -24.50 42.46 -35.39
C ASP A 5 -24.37 40.98 -35.93
N PRO A 6 -24.87 39.92 -35.25
CA PRO A 6 -24.79 38.52 -35.70
C PRO A 6 -26.11 37.93 -36.28
N SER A 7 -26.11 37.41 -37.53
CA SER A 7 -27.26 36.66 -38.10
C SER A 7 -26.92 35.86 -39.37
N ASP A 8 -27.76 34.85 -39.67
CA ASP A 8 -27.90 34.03 -40.90
C ASP A 8 -26.69 33.15 -41.36
N GLY A 9 -26.90 31.99 -42.02
CA GLY A 9 -28.16 31.31 -42.37
C GLY A 9 -27.95 29.92 -43.02
N ILE A 10 -28.99 29.07 -43.04
CA ILE A 10 -28.91 27.64 -43.42
C ILE A 10 -29.20 27.39 -44.92
N HIS A 11 -28.31 26.67 -45.62
CA HIS A 11 -28.53 26.11 -46.96
C HIS A 11 -27.58 24.90 -47.21
N THR A 12 -27.93 23.78 -47.87
CA THR A 12 -29.26 23.21 -48.20
C THR A 12 -29.17 21.69 -48.48
N LEU A 13 -30.27 20.99 -48.19
CA LEU A 13 -30.71 19.67 -48.69
C LEU A 13 -29.97 19.00 -49.87
N SER A 14 -29.76 17.68 -49.75
CA SER A 14 -30.18 16.74 -50.81
C SER A 14 -30.70 15.43 -50.21
N THR A 15 -31.80 14.92 -50.75
CA THR A 15 -32.53 13.75 -50.25
C THR A 15 -32.26 12.50 -51.09
N HIS A 16 -32.30 11.31 -50.49
CA HIS A 16 -33.04 10.18 -51.05
C HIS A 16 -33.62 9.30 -49.94
N SER A 17 -34.69 8.56 -50.25
CA SER A 17 -35.53 7.83 -49.28
C SER A 17 -35.69 6.36 -49.67
N HIS A 18 -35.99 5.49 -48.70
CA HIS A 18 -37.13 4.55 -48.77
C HIS A 18 -37.34 3.77 -47.45
N LEU A 19 -38.50 4.01 -46.82
CA LEU A 19 -39.39 3.12 -46.07
C LEU A 19 -38.82 1.81 -45.44
N CYS A 20 -38.82 1.63 -44.11
CA CYS A 20 -39.93 1.13 -43.24
C CYS A 20 -40.18 -0.41 -43.30
N PRO A 21 -40.79 -1.09 -42.28
CA PRO A 21 -41.43 -0.57 -41.05
C PRO A 21 -41.27 -1.41 -39.74
N TYR A 22 -42.01 -0.97 -38.70
CA TYR A 22 -42.57 -1.70 -37.54
C TYR A 22 -41.71 -2.06 -36.30
N VAL A 23 -42.21 -1.57 -35.16
CA VAL A 23 -41.92 -2.02 -33.79
C VAL A 23 -43.14 -2.80 -33.28
N GLN A 24 -42.96 -3.93 -32.59
CA GLN A 24 -43.97 -4.38 -31.61
C GLN A 24 -43.42 -5.36 -30.55
N SER A 25 -43.91 -5.18 -29.33
CA SER A 25 -43.60 -5.91 -28.09
C SER A 25 -44.04 -7.37 -28.07
N TRP A 26 -43.31 -8.22 -27.32
CA TRP A 26 -43.87 -9.44 -26.70
C TRP A 26 -43.35 -9.60 -25.27
N THR A 27 -44.21 -10.06 -24.37
CA THR A 27 -43.93 -10.29 -22.94
C THR A 27 -44.25 -11.73 -22.55
N SER A 28 -43.33 -12.36 -21.80
CA SER A 28 -43.56 -13.61 -21.04
C SER A 28 -43.81 -14.88 -21.89
N PRO A 29 -43.85 -16.08 -21.28
CA PRO A 29 -42.72 -16.69 -20.58
C PRO A 29 -42.39 -18.09 -21.12
N ILE A 30 -41.17 -18.57 -20.86
CA ILE A 30 -40.72 -19.90 -21.31
C ILE A 30 -41.48 -21.02 -20.57
N LYS A 31 -41.86 -22.07 -21.33
CA LYS A 31 -42.26 -23.38 -20.78
C LYS A 31 -41.34 -24.48 -21.36
N PRO A 32 -40.99 -25.51 -20.58
CA PRO A 32 -40.06 -26.55 -21.02
C PRO A 32 -40.72 -27.58 -21.93
N CYS A 33 -39.93 -28.13 -22.87
CA CYS A 33 -40.29 -29.31 -23.66
C CYS A 33 -39.11 -30.30 -23.68
N THR A 34 -39.37 -31.53 -23.24
CA THR A 34 -38.45 -32.67 -23.23
C THR A 34 -38.34 -33.34 -24.60
N GLY A 35 -37.17 -33.83 -25.02
CA GLY A 35 -37.12 -34.82 -26.11
C GLY A 35 -35.79 -35.15 -26.80
N GLN A 36 -35.15 -36.24 -26.34
CA GLN A 36 -34.41 -37.26 -27.13
C GLN A 36 -33.19 -36.88 -28.01
N ILE A 37 -32.11 -37.65 -27.80
CA ILE A 37 -30.87 -37.73 -28.61
C ILE A 37 -31.09 -38.73 -29.78
N PRO A 38 -30.34 -38.62 -30.90
CA PRO A 38 -29.46 -39.74 -31.25
C PRO A 38 -28.07 -39.33 -31.75
N CYS A 39 -27.03 -40.05 -31.30
CA CYS A 39 -25.64 -39.83 -31.70
C CYS A 39 -25.31 -40.55 -33.03
N LEU A 40 -24.37 -40.00 -33.83
CA LEU A 40 -23.28 -40.69 -34.58
C LEU A 40 -22.77 -39.85 -35.77
N SER A 41 -21.49 -39.46 -35.78
CA SER A 41 -20.46 -40.02 -36.71
C SER A 41 -19.17 -39.21 -36.74
N SER A 42 -18.05 -39.92 -36.68
CA SER A 42 -16.64 -39.51 -36.63
C SER A 42 -16.06 -38.70 -37.82
N ALA A 43 -15.29 -37.66 -37.48
CA ALA A 43 -13.94 -37.35 -38.01
C ALA A 43 -13.78 -36.83 -39.49
N PRO A 44 -12.55 -36.49 -39.97
CA PRO A 44 -11.82 -35.27 -39.57
C PRO A 44 -11.15 -34.49 -40.75
N ILE A 45 -10.99 -33.15 -40.67
CA ILE A 45 -10.22 -32.38 -41.69
C ILE A 45 -9.36 -31.23 -41.09
N SER A 46 -8.04 -31.48 -41.07
CA SER A 46 -6.89 -30.61 -41.42
C SER A 46 -6.96 -29.06 -41.32
N HIS A 47 -5.91 -28.51 -40.67
CA HIS A 47 -5.49 -27.11 -40.60
C HIS A 47 -5.71 -26.21 -41.84
N ARG A 48 -5.99 -24.91 -41.57
CA ARG A 48 -5.21 -23.77 -42.11
C ARG A 48 -5.62 -22.43 -41.45
N PHE A 49 -4.80 -21.93 -40.53
CA PHE A 49 -4.85 -20.50 -40.19
C PHE A 49 -4.34 -19.68 -41.38
N ARG A 50 -5.10 -18.67 -41.80
CA ARG A 50 -4.67 -17.66 -42.77
C ARG A 50 -4.44 -16.34 -42.03
N ARG A 51 -3.19 -15.87 -42.07
CA ARG A 51 -2.80 -14.54 -41.62
C ARG A 51 -3.56 -13.48 -42.44
N CYS A 52 -4.50 -12.77 -41.83
CA CYS A 52 -5.11 -11.58 -42.42
C CYS A 52 -4.24 -10.35 -42.06
N ARG A 53 -3.92 -9.52 -43.06
CA ARG A 53 -3.33 -8.19 -42.86
C ARG A 53 -4.34 -7.16 -43.35
N GLY A 54 -4.61 -6.13 -42.54
CA GLY A 54 -4.99 -4.81 -43.04
C GLY A 54 -6.33 -4.24 -42.57
N SER A 55 -6.26 -2.96 -42.20
CA SER A 55 -7.34 -1.99 -42.01
C SER A 55 -8.15 -2.00 -40.72
N THR A 56 -7.65 -1.23 -39.76
CA THR A 56 -8.36 -0.10 -39.10
C THR A 56 -9.70 -0.35 -38.39
N SER A 57 -9.65 -0.19 -37.06
CA SER A 57 -10.63 0.48 -36.19
C SER A 57 -12.07 -0.04 -36.16
N GLY A 58 -12.46 -0.65 -35.03
CA GLY A 58 -13.86 -0.88 -34.64
C GLY A 58 -14.22 -2.36 -34.53
N ILE A 59 -14.03 -2.95 -33.35
CA ILE A 59 -14.57 -4.25 -32.94
C ILE A 59 -15.23 -4.07 -31.56
N CYS A 60 -16.36 -4.72 -31.31
CA CYS A 60 -17.23 -4.45 -30.17
C CYS A 60 -16.81 -5.22 -28.91
N PHE A 61 -16.63 -4.52 -27.78
CA PHE A 61 -16.27 -5.09 -26.48
C PHE A 61 -17.31 -6.09 -25.92
N ASP A 62 -18.61 -5.87 -26.17
CA ASP A 62 -19.74 -6.70 -25.68
C ASP A 62 -19.61 -8.21 -25.96
N GLY A 63 -18.74 -8.62 -26.89
CA GLY A 63 -18.60 -10.01 -27.35
C GLY A 63 -17.53 -10.85 -26.64
N LEU A 64 -16.55 -10.24 -25.95
CA LEU A 64 -15.40 -10.97 -25.38
C LEU A 64 -15.63 -11.37 -23.91
N VAL A 65 -16.06 -10.43 -23.07
CA VAL A 65 -16.27 -10.64 -21.61
C VAL A 65 -17.24 -11.81 -21.35
N SER A 66 -18.35 -11.85 -22.08
CA SER A 66 -19.34 -12.94 -22.04
C SER A 66 -18.85 -14.30 -22.59
N ARG A 67 -17.59 -14.40 -23.07
CA ARG A 67 -16.96 -15.65 -23.52
C ARG A 67 -15.86 -16.11 -22.58
N LEU A 68 -15.05 -15.20 -22.03
CA LEU A 68 -14.10 -15.53 -20.96
C LEU A 68 -14.83 -16.07 -19.72
N ALA A 69 -15.82 -15.32 -19.22
CA ALA A 69 -16.62 -15.73 -18.06
C ALA A 69 -17.39 -17.05 -18.27
N LEU A 70 -17.68 -17.44 -19.53
CA LEU A 70 -18.30 -18.71 -19.86
C LEU A 70 -17.31 -19.89 -20.00
N SER A 71 -16.00 -19.63 -20.11
CA SER A 71 -14.96 -20.67 -20.06
C SER A 71 -14.67 -21.06 -18.61
N ILE A 72 -14.41 -20.04 -17.77
CA ILE A 72 -14.20 -20.18 -16.31
C ILE A 72 -15.38 -20.90 -15.65
N ALA A 73 -16.60 -20.73 -16.17
CA ALA A 73 -17.80 -21.40 -15.68
C ALA A 73 -17.99 -22.87 -16.14
N TYR A 74 -17.09 -23.44 -16.96
CA TYR A 74 -17.31 -24.75 -17.61
C TYR A 74 -16.20 -25.80 -17.43
N GLU A 75 -15.00 -25.45 -16.98
CA GLU A 75 -13.90 -26.43 -16.82
C GLU A 75 -13.87 -27.15 -15.45
N THR A 76 -14.70 -26.73 -14.49
CA THR A 76 -14.86 -27.38 -13.17
C THR A 76 -15.68 -28.70 -13.17
N GLU A 77 -16.16 -29.19 -14.31
CA GLU A 77 -16.79 -30.53 -14.43
C GLU A 77 -16.25 -31.36 -15.63
N LEU A 78 -14.96 -31.71 -15.66
CA LEU A 78 -14.47 -32.75 -16.60
C LEU A 78 -13.25 -33.55 -16.11
N SER A 79 -13.49 -34.61 -15.33
CA SER A 79 -12.46 -35.54 -14.88
C SER A 79 -11.76 -36.25 -16.07
N LEU A 80 -10.46 -36.01 -16.28
CA LEU A 80 -9.63 -36.72 -17.26
C LEU A 80 -8.25 -37.13 -16.71
N PRO A 81 -7.63 -38.23 -17.20
CA PRO A 81 -6.46 -38.83 -16.56
C PRO A 81 -5.10 -38.53 -17.23
N HIS A 82 -4.06 -38.41 -16.40
CA HIS A 82 -2.63 -38.63 -16.72
C HIS A 82 -2.15 -38.18 -18.11
N TRP A 83 -1.95 -36.89 -18.30
CA TRP A 83 -0.86 -36.37 -19.13
C TRP A 83 -0.17 -35.23 -18.38
N GLY A 84 1.15 -35.31 -18.26
CA GLY A 84 1.94 -34.24 -17.63
C GLY A 84 2.22 -33.13 -18.62
N GLY A 85 1.81 -31.92 -18.26
CA GLY A 85 2.13 -30.67 -18.93
C GLY A 85 1.84 -29.54 -17.94
N VAL A 86 2.79 -28.62 -17.78
CA VAL A 86 2.64 -27.45 -16.91
C VAL A 86 1.62 -26.51 -17.59
N PHE A 87 0.59 -26.13 -16.85
CA PHE A 87 -0.11 -24.87 -17.10
C PHE A 87 0.70 -23.79 -16.40
N TYR A 88 0.89 -22.65 -17.07
CA TYR A 88 1.28 -21.41 -16.40
C TYR A 88 -0.02 -20.72 -16.01
N GLY A 89 -0.03 -20.05 -14.85
CA GLY A 89 -1.19 -19.29 -14.37
C GLY A 89 -1.61 -18.22 -15.38
N CYS A 90 -2.91 -17.89 -15.37
CA CYS A 90 -3.43 -16.73 -16.09
C CYS A 90 -4.01 -15.78 -15.04
N ILE A 91 -3.25 -14.74 -14.69
CA ILE A 91 -3.64 -13.81 -13.64
C ILE A 91 -4.80 -12.96 -14.13
N MET A 92 -5.85 -12.84 -13.31
CA MET A 92 -7.06 -12.11 -13.65
C MET A 92 -7.32 -11.01 -12.61
N ALA A 93 -7.01 -9.76 -12.94
CA ALA A 93 -7.35 -8.60 -12.11
C ALA A 93 -8.81 -8.17 -12.37
N VAL A 94 -9.64 -8.18 -11.34
CA VAL A 94 -11.06 -7.79 -11.37
C VAL A 94 -11.24 -6.43 -10.71
N LEU A 95 -11.62 -5.45 -11.53
CA LEU A 95 -11.75 -4.04 -11.16
C LEU A 95 -13.22 -3.65 -10.92
N LEU A 96 -13.46 -2.65 -10.07
CA LEU A 96 -14.80 -2.15 -9.70
C LEU A 96 -15.10 -0.70 -10.14
N ASN A 97 -14.63 -0.32 -11.35
CA ASN A 97 -14.82 0.95 -12.08
C ASN A 97 -13.86 2.10 -11.69
N GLY A 98 -13.32 2.79 -12.71
CA GLY A 98 -12.47 3.97 -12.55
C GLY A 98 -12.02 4.53 -13.90
N LEU A 99 -11.52 5.77 -13.91
CA LEU A 99 -10.85 6.35 -15.09
C LEU A 99 -9.33 6.10 -15.08
N THR A 100 -8.71 5.98 -13.91
CA THR A 100 -7.31 5.55 -13.71
C THR A 100 -7.09 4.12 -14.20
N GLN A 101 -8.02 3.21 -13.89
CA GLN A 101 -8.07 1.83 -14.40
C GLN A 101 -7.98 1.74 -15.94
N LEU A 102 -8.48 2.74 -16.67
CA LEU A 102 -8.44 2.79 -18.15
C LEU A 102 -7.09 3.32 -18.68
N LEU A 103 -6.26 3.92 -17.81
CA LEU A 103 -4.88 4.33 -18.07
C LEU A 103 -3.93 3.18 -17.77
N ALA A 104 -4.10 2.50 -16.63
CA ALA A 104 -3.43 1.24 -16.32
C ALA A 104 -3.63 0.24 -17.47
N ALA A 105 -4.88 -0.04 -17.86
CA ALA A 105 -5.20 -0.91 -19.00
C ALA A 105 -4.69 -0.44 -20.38
N GLN A 106 -4.12 0.77 -20.50
CA GLN A 106 -3.44 1.25 -21.71
C GLN A 106 -1.92 1.13 -21.64
N VAL A 107 -1.32 1.15 -20.44
CA VAL A 107 0.09 0.77 -20.21
C VAL A 107 0.23 -0.75 -20.34
N LEU A 108 -0.74 -1.49 -19.80
CA LEU A 108 -0.84 -2.94 -19.84
C LEU A 108 -1.17 -3.50 -21.25
N ASP A 109 -1.63 -2.65 -22.19
CA ASP A 109 -1.81 -3.00 -23.61
C ASP A 109 -0.45 -3.19 -24.34
N ASP A 110 0.67 -2.76 -23.73
CA ASP A 110 2.05 -3.09 -24.17
C ASP A 110 2.61 -4.38 -23.51
N LEU A 111 1.90 -5.01 -22.56
CA LEU A 111 2.25 -6.33 -21.99
C LEU A 111 1.70 -7.52 -22.80
N GLU A 112 1.64 -7.45 -24.14
CA GLU A 112 1.16 -8.55 -25.01
C GLU A 112 1.95 -9.89 -24.84
N ASP A 113 3.08 -9.89 -24.13
CA ASP A 113 3.93 -11.07 -23.87
C ASP A 113 3.66 -11.75 -22.49
N GLU A 114 2.90 -11.15 -21.56
CA GLU A 114 2.56 -11.72 -20.24
C GLU A 114 1.06 -12.10 -20.11
N ASP A 115 0.72 -13.19 -19.41
CA ASP A 115 -0.64 -13.77 -19.34
C ASP A 115 -1.56 -13.08 -18.29
N ILE A 116 -1.55 -11.74 -18.22
CA ILE A 116 -2.36 -10.91 -17.30
C ILE A 116 -3.64 -10.40 -17.98
N GLY A 117 -4.81 -10.57 -17.36
CA GLY A 117 -6.12 -10.20 -17.90
C GLY A 117 -6.96 -9.28 -17.00
N PHE A 118 -7.45 -8.16 -17.53
CA PHE A 118 -8.28 -7.20 -16.78
C PHE A 118 -9.79 -7.38 -17.03
N GLY A 119 -10.55 -7.46 -15.94
CA GLY A 119 -12.01 -7.56 -15.93
C GLY A 119 -12.68 -6.40 -15.18
N LEU A 120 -13.97 -6.20 -15.45
CA LEU A 120 -14.85 -5.30 -14.70
C LEU A 120 -16.10 -6.08 -14.29
N VAL A 121 -16.44 -6.07 -13.00
CA VAL A 121 -17.64 -6.75 -12.45
C VAL A 121 -18.56 -5.72 -11.79
N ASP A 122 -19.73 -5.46 -12.36
CA ASP A 122 -20.66 -4.49 -11.78
C ASP A 122 -21.42 -5.11 -10.59
N SER A 123 -21.21 -4.59 -9.39
CA SER A 123 -21.82 -5.08 -8.13
C SER A 123 -23.37 -5.13 -8.13
N LYS A 124 -24.04 -4.42 -9.06
CA LYS A 124 -25.50 -4.37 -9.22
C LYS A 124 -25.99 -5.24 -10.39
N LYS A 125 -25.28 -5.33 -11.51
CA LYS A 125 -25.64 -6.18 -12.68
C LYS A 125 -25.14 -7.61 -12.52
N ASP A 126 -23.89 -7.78 -12.11
CA ASP A 126 -23.11 -9.01 -12.18
C ASP A 126 -22.90 -9.63 -10.78
N ARG A 127 -23.75 -9.27 -9.82
CA ARG A 127 -23.77 -9.78 -8.43
C ARG A 127 -23.70 -11.31 -8.29
N ALA A 128 -24.16 -12.06 -9.30
CA ALA A 128 -24.07 -13.52 -9.32
C ALA A 128 -22.66 -14.04 -9.67
N VAL A 129 -21.85 -13.24 -10.37
CA VAL A 129 -20.42 -13.47 -10.62
C VAL A 129 -19.63 -13.09 -9.37
N ALA A 130 -19.81 -11.86 -8.85
CA ALA A 130 -19.17 -11.39 -7.61
C ALA A 130 -19.31 -12.40 -6.47
N LYS A 131 -20.56 -12.78 -6.13
CA LYS A 131 -20.82 -13.80 -5.09
C LYS A 131 -20.24 -15.21 -5.39
N LYS A 132 -19.91 -15.53 -6.64
CA LYS A 132 -19.28 -16.81 -7.01
C LYS A 132 -17.74 -16.75 -6.97
N LEU A 133 -17.16 -15.54 -7.00
CA LEU A 133 -15.73 -15.26 -7.01
C LEU A 133 -15.23 -14.67 -5.68
N GLY A 134 -15.97 -14.80 -4.59
CA GLY A 134 -15.58 -14.22 -3.29
C GLY A 134 -15.97 -12.75 -3.14
N LEU A 135 -15.71 -11.89 -4.15
CA LEU A 135 -15.79 -10.41 -4.10
C LEU A 135 -16.89 -9.90 -3.14
N LEU A 136 -16.46 -9.36 -2.00
CA LEU A 136 -17.34 -8.89 -0.93
C LEU A 136 -17.53 -7.37 -0.97
N GLU A 137 -16.44 -6.65 -1.19
CA GLU A 137 -16.37 -5.20 -1.17
C GLU A 137 -16.69 -4.58 -2.55
N VAL A 138 -16.66 -3.26 -2.63
CA VAL A 138 -17.17 -2.44 -3.72
C VAL A 138 -16.23 -1.26 -3.92
N GLU A 139 -15.71 -1.13 -5.14
CA GLU A 139 -14.74 -0.12 -5.62
C GLU A 139 -13.25 -0.50 -5.42
N SER A 140 -12.95 -1.51 -4.59
CA SER A 140 -11.68 -2.25 -4.44
C SER A 140 -11.30 -3.13 -5.65
N ILE A 141 -10.09 -3.72 -5.62
CA ILE A 141 -9.52 -4.56 -6.69
C ILE A 141 -9.25 -5.97 -6.15
N TYR A 142 -9.56 -7.00 -6.95
CA TYR A 142 -9.24 -8.39 -6.61
C TYR A 142 -8.35 -9.01 -7.70
N VAL A 143 -7.20 -9.57 -7.31
CA VAL A 143 -6.27 -10.25 -8.20
C VAL A 143 -6.37 -11.76 -7.97
N PHE A 144 -6.69 -12.49 -9.03
CA PHE A 144 -6.74 -13.95 -9.01
C PHE A 144 -5.42 -14.49 -9.57
N ALA A 145 -4.66 -15.22 -8.76
CA ALA A 145 -3.35 -15.79 -9.11
C ALA A 145 -3.35 -17.30 -8.80
N ASP A 146 -3.16 -18.11 -9.85
CA ASP A 146 -3.37 -19.57 -9.85
C ASP A 146 -4.67 -20.05 -9.15
N ASP A 147 -4.63 -20.56 -7.92
CA ASP A 147 -5.84 -20.93 -7.14
C ASP A 147 -6.27 -19.84 -6.10
N GLU A 148 -5.45 -18.81 -5.88
CA GLU A 148 -5.62 -17.77 -4.84
C GLU A 148 -6.32 -16.48 -5.28
N ILE A 149 -6.79 -15.71 -4.28
CA ILE A 149 -7.57 -14.48 -4.43
C ILE A 149 -7.03 -13.39 -3.49
N ILE A 150 -6.18 -12.52 -4.03
CA ILE A 150 -5.58 -11.40 -3.32
C ILE A 150 -6.51 -10.18 -3.42
N GLU A 151 -6.85 -9.56 -2.29
CA GLU A 151 -7.56 -8.27 -2.23
C GLU A 151 -6.50 -7.15 -2.22
N TYR A 152 -6.56 -6.23 -3.18
CA TYR A 152 -5.59 -5.14 -3.30
C TYR A 152 -6.18 -3.86 -2.70
N ASP A 153 -5.58 -3.42 -1.59
CA ASP A 153 -6.00 -2.27 -0.81
C ASP A 153 -4.89 -1.19 -0.73
N GLY A 154 -4.41 -0.82 -1.92
CA GLY A 154 -3.42 0.23 -2.16
C GLY A 154 -3.92 1.36 -3.08
N GLU A 155 -3.03 2.32 -3.34
CA GLU A 155 -3.32 3.49 -4.15
C GLU A 155 -3.82 3.12 -5.57
N LEU A 156 -4.95 3.70 -5.98
CA LEU A 156 -5.56 3.46 -7.31
C LEU A 156 -4.84 4.20 -8.45
N ALA A 157 -3.51 4.27 -8.38
CA ALA A 157 -2.56 4.71 -9.40
C ALA A 157 -2.29 3.60 -10.44
N ALA A 158 -1.56 3.94 -11.51
CA ALA A 158 -1.32 3.01 -12.63
C ALA A 158 0.10 2.39 -12.60
N ASP A 159 0.98 3.06 -11.86
CA ASP A 159 2.36 2.75 -11.52
C ASP A 159 2.35 1.70 -10.41
N THR A 160 1.79 2.06 -9.24
CA THR A 160 1.66 1.22 -8.04
C THR A 160 0.97 -0.11 -8.33
N LEU A 161 -0.14 -0.09 -9.07
CA LEU A 161 -0.88 -1.31 -9.46
C LEU A 161 -0.10 -2.16 -10.49
N LEU A 162 0.76 -1.56 -11.31
CA LEU A 162 1.61 -2.30 -12.25
C LEU A 162 2.78 -2.97 -11.52
N GLU A 163 3.38 -2.29 -10.55
CA GLU A 163 4.48 -2.82 -9.72
C GLU A 163 3.98 -3.93 -8.80
N PHE A 164 2.86 -3.73 -8.11
CA PHE A 164 2.18 -4.80 -7.36
C PHE A 164 1.87 -6.04 -8.23
N LEU A 165 1.37 -5.84 -9.46
CA LEU A 165 1.11 -6.95 -10.38
C LEU A 165 2.37 -7.60 -10.96
N TYR A 166 3.54 -6.95 -10.88
CA TYR A 166 4.82 -7.60 -11.19
C TYR A 166 5.26 -8.52 -10.04
N ASP A 167 5.16 -8.07 -8.79
CA ASP A 167 5.46 -8.94 -7.64
C ASP A 167 4.53 -10.17 -7.62
N VAL A 168 3.23 -10.00 -7.89
CA VAL A 168 2.27 -11.14 -7.98
C VAL A 168 2.65 -12.16 -9.07
N ILE A 169 3.39 -11.79 -10.13
CA ILE A 169 3.79 -12.75 -11.18
C ILE A 169 5.13 -13.47 -10.89
N GLU A 170 5.88 -13.09 -9.85
CA GLU A 170 7.12 -13.78 -9.48
C GLU A 170 6.85 -15.03 -8.62
N ASP A 171 7.83 -15.95 -8.54
CA ASP A 171 7.74 -17.13 -7.68
C ASP A 171 7.67 -16.67 -6.20
N PRO A 172 6.73 -17.17 -5.35
CA PRO A 172 6.50 -16.63 -4.01
C PRO A 172 7.66 -16.86 -3.02
N VAL A 173 8.72 -17.60 -3.38
CA VAL A 173 9.88 -17.87 -2.52
C VAL A 173 11.22 -17.66 -3.25
N GLU A 174 11.94 -16.56 -2.96
CA GLU A 174 13.25 -16.30 -3.60
C GLU A 174 14.35 -17.24 -3.08
N ILE A 175 15.07 -17.91 -4.00
CA ILE A 175 16.08 -18.93 -3.66
C ILE A 175 17.49 -18.34 -3.59
N ILE A 176 17.91 -17.92 -2.38
CA ILE A 176 19.25 -17.40 -2.11
C ILE A 176 20.31 -18.50 -2.28
N SER A 177 21.12 -18.35 -3.32
CA SER A 177 22.19 -19.30 -3.69
C SER A 177 23.59 -18.81 -3.31
N ASN A 178 23.81 -17.49 -3.23
CA ASN A 178 25.16 -16.94 -3.08
C ASN A 178 25.26 -15.60 -2.32
N ASP A 179 26.52 -15.17 -2.13
CA ASP A 179 26.94 -14.01 -1.36
C ASP A 179 26.47 -12.63 -1.90
N ARG A 180 25.82 -12.58 -3.08
CA ARG A 180 25.17 -11.37 -3.61
C ARG A 180 23.68 -11.35 -3.29
N GLU A 181 22.95 -12.44 -3.51
CA GLU A 181 21.54 -12.57 -3.12
C GLU A 181 21.38 -12.38 -1.60
N LEU A 182 22.22 -13.05 -0.80
CA LEU A 182 22.26 -12.88 0.66
C LEU A 182 22.56 -11.43 1.08
N LYS A 183 23.17 -10.61 0.22
CA LYS A 183 23.29 -9.17 0.50
C LYS A 183 21.98 -8.44 0.22
N GLY A 184 21.28 -8.73 -0.87
CA GLY A 184 19.97 -8.11 -1.17
C GLY A 184 19.00 -8.26 0.02
N PHE A 185 18.81 -9.50 0.46
CA PHE A 185 18.04 -9.86 1.67
C PHE A 185 18.39 -9.06 2.95
N HIS A 186 19.64 -8.61 3.09
CA HIS A 186 20.10 -7.83 4.24
C HIS A 186 19.98 -6.30 4.08
N HIS A 187 19.50 -5.78 2.94
CA HIS A 187 19.14 -4.34 2.78
C HIS A 187 17.62 -4.11 2.74
N ILE A 188 16.81 -5.17 2.68
CA ILE A 188 15.37 -5.08 2.91
C ILE A 188 15.19 -4.82 4.40
N GLU A 189 14.84 -3.60 4.81
CA GLU A 189 14.54 -3.27 6.22
C GLU A 189 13.05 -3.00 6.45
N GLU A 190 12.28 -2.76 5.39
CA GLU A 190 10.90 -2.23 5.44
C GLU A 190 9.84 -3.35 5.42
N ASP A 191 10.06 -4.42 4.66
CA ASP A 191 9.16 -5.60 4.58
C ASP A 191 9.27 -6.56 5.79
N ILE A 192 8.14 -7.18 6.16
CA ILE A 192 8.16 -8.48 6.87
C ILE A 192 8.74 -9.54 5.91
N LYS A 193 9.69 -10.35 6.39
CA LYS A 193 10.33 -11.38 5.56
C LYS A 193 10.72 -12.64 6.33
N LEU A 194 10.68 -13.78 5.65
CA LEU A 194 11.03 -15.08 6.23
C LEU A 194 12.24 -15.70 5.52
N MET A 195 13.05 -16.49 6.24
CA MET A 195 14.23 -17.16 5.71
C MET A 195 14.32 -18.61 6.17
N GLY A 196 13.97 -19.55 5.28
CA GLY A 196 14.05 -20.98 5.54
C GLY A 196 15.32 -21.66 5.00
N TYR A 197 15.99 -22.51 5.79
CA TYR A 197 17.09 -23.37 5.32
C TYR A 197 16.64 -24.81 5.11
N PHE A 198 16.39 -25.17 3.86
CA PHE A 198 15.92 -26.50 3.50
C PHE A 198 16.96 -27.34 2.74
N LYS A 199 16.60 -28.59 2.49
CA LYS A 199 17.49 -29.56 1.83
C LYS A 199 17.55 -29.38 0.32
N SER A 200 16.47 -28.90 -0.28
CA SER A 200 16.22 -28.74 -1.72
C SER A 200 14.76 -28.36 -1.93
N ALA A 201 14.40 -27.80 -3.10
CA ALA A 201 13.02 -27.63 -3.57
C ALA A 201 12.22 -28.95 -3.86
N LYS A 202 12.46 -29.99 -3.05
CA LYS A 202 11.88 -31.36 -3.07
C LYS A 202 11.88 -32.03 -1.68
N SER A 203 12.11 -31.28 -0.60
CA SER A 203 11.79 -31.72 0.77
C SER A 203 10.38 -31.28 1.12
N SER A 204 9.62 -32.10 1.84
CA SER A 204 8.26 -31.72 2.29
C SER A 204 8.25 -30.42 3.07
N HIS A 205 9.23 -30.20 3.96
CA HIS A 205 9.38 -28.94 4.71
C HIS A 205 9.64 -27.70 3.85
N PHE A 206 10.04 -27.86 2.58
CA PHE A 206 10.08 -26.74 1.64
C PHE A 206 8.74 -26.57 0.93
N THR A 207 8.07 -27.67 0.56
CA THR A 207 6.71 -27.61 -0.01
C THR A 207 5.76 -26.95 0.98
N GLU A 208 5.71 -27.37 2.24
CA GLU A 208 4.85 -26.78 3.27
C GLU A 208 5.32 -25.35 3.72
N TYR A 209 6.28 -24.75 3.00
CA TYR A 209 6.77 -23.37 3.11
C TYR A 209 6.64 -22.59 1.78
N ASP A 210 6.64 -23.27 0.61
CA ASP A 210 6.08 -22.77 -0.66
C ASP A 210 4.57 -22.53 -0.46
N ASP A 211 3.84 -23.58 -0.03
CA ASP A 211 2.40 -23.60 0.17
C ASP A 211 1.97 -22.45 1.13
N ALA A 212 2.73 -22.24 2.22
CA ALA A 212 2.49 -21.16 3.19
C ALA A 212 3.00 -19.77 2.75
N ALA A 213 3.72 -19.66 1.63
CA ALA A 213 4.10 -18.37 1.04
C ALA A 213 3.02 -17.86 0.07
N GLU A 214 2.31 -18.77 -0.61
CA GLU A 214 1.20 -18.43 -1.52
C GLU A 214 0.08 -17.65 -0.80
N GLU A 215 -0.22 -17.97 0.46
CA GLU A 215 -1.21 -17.29 1.32
C GLU A 215 -0.88 -15.81 1.65
N PHE A 216 0.39 -15.37 1.58
CA PHE A 216 0.81 -13.99 1.88
C PHE A 216 1.47 -13.25 0.70
N HIS A 217 1.47 -13.85 -0.49
CA HIS A 217 2.10 -13.27 -1.68
C HIS A 217 1.24 -12.12 -2.25
N PRO A 218 1.79 -10.91 -2.51
CA PRO A 218 3.20 -10.54 -2.50
C PRO A 218 3.65 -9.72 -1.27
N PHE A 219 2.78 -9.52 -0.27
CA PHE A 219 2.99 -8.56 0.81
C PHE A 219 4.12 -8.97 1.77
N ILE A 220 4.27 -10.26 2.05
CA ILE A 220 5.33 -10.78 2.93
C ILE A 220 6.37 -11.51 2.09
N LYS A 221 7.63 -11.10 2.19
CA LYS A 221 8.69 -11.57 1.28
C LYS A 221 9.32 -12.87 1.81
N PHE A 222 8.94 -14.02 1.26
CA PHE A 222 9.51 -15.32 1.64
C PHE A 222 10.82 -15.61 0.88
N PHE A 223 11.84 -16.03 1.61
CA PHE A 223 13.12 -16.46 1.07
C PHE A 223 13.48 -17.88 1.53
N ALA A 224 14.22 -18.62 0.70
CA ALA A 224 14.79 -19.89 1.10
C ALA A 224 16.23 -20.08 0.62
N THR A 225 16.97 -20.94 1.31
CA THR A 225 18.26 -21.42 0.81
C THR A 225 18.39 -22.94 0.89
N PHE A 226 19.11 -23.50 -0.08
CA PHE A 226 19.54 -24.90 -0.07
C PHE A 226 21.07 -25.05 0.11
N GLU A 227 21.79 -23.95 0.28
CA GLU A 227 23.26 -23.94 0.36
C GLU A 227 23.74 -23.89 1.82
N PRO A 228 24.42 -24.93 2.35
CA PRO A 228 24.89 -24.98 3.74
C PRO A 228 25.94 -23.91 4.12
N LYS A 229 26.35 -23.06 3.18
CA LYS A 229 27.21 -21.89 3.41
C LYS A 229 26.41 -20.63 3.72
N ILE A 230 25.23 -20.48 3.12
CA ILE A 230 24.33 -19.32 3.26
C ILE A 230 23.64 -19.45 4.61
N ALA A 231 22.98 -20.57 4.87
CA ALA A 231 22.40 -20.88 6.18
C ALA A 231 23.39 -20.75 7.33
N LYS A 232 24.66 -21.15 7.14
CA LYS A 232 25.70 -20.98 8.16
C LYS A 232 26.03 -19.51 8.49
N LYS A 233 25.82 -18.57 7.55
CA LYS A 233 25.98 -17.12 7.82
C LYS A 233 24.78 -16.57 8.60
N LEU A 234 23.59 -17.03 8.24
CA LEU A 234 22.32 -16.73 8.92
C LEU A 234 22.18 -17.44 10.28
N ASN A 235 23.06 -18.42 10.59
CA ASN A 235 23.05 -19.27 11.79
C ASN A 235 21.94 -20.35 11.85
N LEU A 236 21.09 -20.44 10.81
CA LEU A 236 20.05 -21.44 10.61
C LEU A 236 20.55 -22.91 10.55
N LYS A 237 19.73 -23.82 11.09
CA LYS A 237 19.85 -25.28 11.01
C LYS A 237 18.87 -25.83 9.96
N MET A 238 19.00 -27.11 9.64
CA MET A 238 18.23 -27.75 8.56
C MET A 238 16.76 -27.88 8.95
N ASN A 239 15.88 -27.26 8.16
CA ASN A 239 14.44 -27.02 8.37
C ASN A 239 14.09 -25.85 9.30
N GLU A 240 15.05 -25.07 9.81
CA GLU A 240 14.71 -23.87 10.57
C GLU A 240 14.28 -22.74 9.63
N VAL A 241 13.35 -21.91 10.12
CA VAL A 241 12.83 -20.71 9.51
C VAL A 241 13.00 -19.58 10.52
N ASP A 242 13.65 -18.51 10.10
CA ASP A 242 13.80 -17.26 10.86
C ASP A 242 12.83 -16.22 10.25
N PHE A 243 11.93 -15.68 11.08
CA PHE A 243 11.04 -14.55 10.78
C PHE A 243 11.74 -13.25 11.15
N TYR A 244 11.67 -12.24 10.28
CA TYR A 244 12.23 -10.91 10.49
C TYR A 244 11.11 -9.88 10.41
N GLU A 245 10.81 -9.25 11.55
CA GLU A 245 10.01 -8.03 11.62
C GLU A 245 10.78 -6.85 10.99
N PRO A 246 10.09 -5.90 10.32
CA PRO A 246 10.66 -4.65 9.82
C PRO A 246 11.53 -3.94 10.85
N PHE A 247 12.63 -3.37 10.37
CA PHE A 247 13.63 -2.63 11.13
C PHE A 247 14.29 -3.37 12.31
N MET A 248 13.96 -4.65 12.56
CA MET A 248 14.50 -5.39 13.70
C MET A 248 15.85 -6.06 13.42
N ASN A 249 16.84 -5.69 14.24
CA ASN A 249 18.23 -6.17 14.17
C ASN A 249 18.43 -7.69 14.36
N LYS A 250 17.39 -8.46 14.71
CA LYS A 250 17.47 -9.92 14.97
C LYS A 250 16.15 -10.61 14.56
N PRO A 251 16.19 -11.80 13.96
CA PRO A 251 15.00 -12.59 13.71
C PRO A 251 14.49 -13.31 14.95
N VAL A 252 13.21 -13.72 14.89
CA VAL A 252 12.61 -14.75 15.73
C VAL A 252 12.61 -16.07 14.96
N THR A 253 13.30 -17.10 15.46
CA THR A 253 13.19 -18.46 14.89
C THR A 253 11.83 -19.04 15.26
N ILE A 254 11.04 -19.44 14.25
CA ILE A 254 9.68 -19.99 14.45
C ILE A 254 9.74 -21.22 15.39
N PRO A 255 8.89 -21.32 16.42
CA PRO A 255 8.92 -22.43 17.35
C PRO A 255 8.22 -23.68 16.77
N GLY A 256 8.76 -24.88 17.06
CA GLY A 256 7.96 -26.12 16.99
C GLY A 256 8.37 -27.22 16.00
N GLU A 257 9.51 -27.10 15.30
CA GLU A 257 9.98 -28.06 14.25
C GLU A 257 9.50 -29.53 14.37
N PRO A 258 9.05 -30.17 13.26
CA PRO A 258 8.88 -29.60 11.92
C PRO A 258 7.53 -28.90 11.76
N TYR A 259 7.53 -27.73 11.13
CA TYR A 259 6.33 -27.00 10.76
C TYR A 259 5.53 -27.72 9.67
N THR A 260 4.22 -27.50 9.70
CA THR A 260 3.30 -27.59 8.58
C THR A 260 2.95 -26.19 8.07
N GLU A 261 2.24 -26.12 6.96
CA GLU A 261 1.58 -24.93 6.39
C GLU A 261 0.82 -24.13 7.47
N ASP A 262 -0.15 -24.77 8.14
CA ASP A 262 -0.92 -24.23 9.28
C ASP A 262 -0.02 -23.58 10.36
N ASP A 263 1.13 -24.18 10.69
CA ASP A 263 2.03 -23.72 11.76
C ASP A 263 2.82 -22.45 11.37
N ILE A 264 3.04 -22.21 10.07
CA ILE A 264 3.74 -21.01 9.57
C ILE A 264 2.73 -19.87 9.41
N VAL A 265 1.58 -20.13 8.80
CA VAL A 265 0.49 -19.16 8.64
C VAL A 265 0.07 -18.62 10.02
N SER A 266 -0.24 -19.51 10.97
CA SER A 266 -0.63 -19.12 12.34
C SER A 266 0.46 -18.33 13.08
N PHE A 267 1.74 -18.52 12.75
CA PHE A 267 2.81 -17.73 13.37
C PHE A 267 2.88 -16.32 12.78
N ILE A 268 2.65 -16.18 11.47
CA ILE A 268 2.63 -14.87 10.80
C ILE A 268 1.38 -14.09 11.23
N GLU A 269 0.20 -14.70 11.29
CA GLU A 269 -1.04 -14.10 11.84
C GLU A 269 -0.91 -13.69 13.33
N GLU A 270 0.06 -14.22 14.09
CA GLU A 270 0.34 -13.80 15.47
C GLU A 270 1.35 -12.63 15.56
N HIS A 271 1.97 -12.21 14.43
CA HIS A 271 3.04 -11.20 14.35
C HIS A 271 2.94 -10.33 13.07
N ASP A 272 1.74 -10.17 12.50
CA ASP A 272 1.46 -9.50 11.23
C ASP A 272 1.50 -7.96 11.31
N ARG A 273 1.38 -7.40 12.53
CA ARG A 273 1.50 -5.98 12.84
C ARG A 273 2.88 -5.64 13.45
N PRO A 274 3.81 -5.01 12.70
CA PRO A 274 5.10 -4.58 13.23
C PRO A 274 5.02 -3.41 14.22
N THR A 275 6.02 -3.31 15.08
CA THR A 275 6.23 -2.20 16.03
C THR A 275 6.50 -0.88 15.31
N LEU A 276 7.22 -0.94 14.19
CA LEU A 276 7.45 0.16 13.25
C LEU A 276 7.19 -0.37 11.85
N ARG A 277 6.23 0.22 11.13
CA ARG A 277 5.82 -0.17 9.77
C ARG A 277 5.86 1.05 8.86
N LYS A 278 6.38 0.88 7.64
CA LYS A 278 6.33 1.93 6.61
C LYS A 278 4.95 1.94 5.96
N LEU A 279 4.38 3.11 5.72
CA LEU A 279 3.20 3.25 4.88
C LEU A 279 3.64 3.17 3.42
N GLU A 280 3.31 2.10 2.73
CA GLU A 280 3.70 1.90 1.32
C GLU A 280 2.50 2.08 0.38
N PRO A 281 2.67 2.68 -0.82
CA PRO A 281 1.56 2.94 -1.72
C PRO A 281 0.72 1.71 -2.10
N HIS A 282 1.25 0.48 -2.07
CA HIS A 282 0.50 -0.74 -2.41
C HIS A 282 -0.36 -1.34 -1.28
N SER A 283 -0.18 -0.90 -0.03
CA SER A 283 -0.89 -1.39 1.17
C SER A 283 -1.36 -0.22 2.06
N MET A 284 -1.43 1.00 1.50
CA MET A 284 -1.67 2.22 2.28
C MET A 284 -3.04 2.31 2.96
N TYR A 285 -4.04 1.55 2.49
CA TYR A 285 -5.36 1.52 3.14
C TYR A 285 -5.41 0.42 4.19
N GLU A 286 -4.92 -0.79 3.87
CA GLU A 286 -4.74 -1.90 4.83
C GLU A 286 -4.02 -1.45 6.12
N ILE A 287 -2.87 -0.78 5.98
CA ILE A 287 -2.07 -0.27 7.10
C ILE A 287 -2.81 0.84 7.88
N TRP A 288 -3.69 1.60 7.23
CA TRP A 288 -4.43 2.71 7.84
C TRP A 288 -5.78 2.29 8.44
N GLU A 289 -6.42 1.22 7.96
CA GLU A 289 -7.60 0.62 8.60
C GLU A 289 -7.24 -0.30 9.78
N ASP A 290 -6.00 -0.80 9.86
CA ASP A 290 -5.49 -1.59 10.98
C ASP A 290 -5.13 -0.72 12.22
N ASP A 291 -6.12 -0.07 12.83
CA ASP A 291 -5.95 0.86 13.95
C ASP A 291 -5.60 0.20 15.31
N ILE A 292 -5.13 1.04 16.25
CA ILE A 292 -5.03 0.71 17.67
C ILE A 292 -6.00 1.60 18.47
N ASN A 293 -7.16 1.04 18.81
CA ASN A 293 -8.22 1.69 19.61
C ASN A 293 -8.82 2.96 18.98
N GLY A 294 -8.81 3.06 17.65
CA GLY A 294 -9.26 4.21 16.87
C GLY A 294 -8.16 5.22 16.55
N GLN A 295 -6.90 4.89 16.82
CA GLN A 295 -5.77 5.82 16.70
C GLN A 295 -4.54 5.16 16.05
N HIS A 296 -3.69 6.00 15.45
CA HIS A 296 -2.35 5.65 14.97
C HIS A 296 -1.31 6.60 15.58
N ILE A 297 -0.13 6.07 15.92
CA ILE A 297 1.08 6.88 16.07
C ILE A 297 1.71 7.00 14.69
N VAL A 298 1.85 8.23 14.20
CA VAL A 298 2.31 8.54 12.84
C VAL A 298 3.59 9.38 12.92
N ALA A 299 4.63 8.93 12.24
CA ALA A 299 5.88 9.67 12.09
C ALA A 299 6.13 10.02 10.61
N PHE A 300 6.43 11.28 10.31
CA PHE A 300 6.87 11.73 8.99
C PHE A 300 8.39 11.96 9.01
N ALA A 301 9.10 11.36 8.06
CA ALA A 301 10.54 11.59 7.84
C ALA A 301 10.92 11.20 6.41
N GLU A 302 11.64 12.07 5.70
CA GLU A 302 12.20 11.79 4.35
C GLU A 302 13.52 11.02 4.50
N GLU A 303 13.66 9.81 3.94
CA GLU A 303 14.90 9.01 4.05
C GLU A 303 16.08 9.66 3.32
N SER A 304 15.81 10.49 2.30
CA SER A 304 16.83 11.21 1.53
C SER A 304 17.31 12.52 2.14
N ASP A 305 16.62 13.05 3.15
CA ASP A 305 17.05 14.24 3.90
C ASP A 305 17.93 13.84 5.11
N PRO A 306 19.00 14.59 5.44
CA PRO A 306 19.86 14.27 6.58
C PRO A 306 19.13 14.21 7.92
N ASP A 307 18.15 15.09 8.15
CA ASP A 307 17.47 15.23 9.43
C ASP A 307 16.32 14.21 9.53
N GLY A 308 15.67 13.92 8.40
CA GLY A 308 14.76 12.77 8.25
C GLY A 308 15.45 11.44 8.52
N TYR A 309 16.65 11.23 7.98
CA TYR A 309 17.45 10.03 8.24
C TYR A 309 17.90 9.92 9.72
N GLU A 310 18.34 11.01 10.35
CA GLU A 310 18.76 10.95 11.77
C GLU A 310 17.57 10.67 12.70
N PHE A 311 16.40 11.26 12.43
CA PHE A 311 15.16 10.95 13.16
C PHE A 311 14.67 9.50 12.92
N LEU A 312 14.81 8.99 11.71
CA LEU A 312 14.43 7.61 11.38
C LEU A 312 15.27 6.58 12.14
N GLU A 313 16.59 6.79 12.29
CA GLU A 313 17.43 5.87 13.08
C GLU A 313 17.07 5.91 14.59
N ILE A 314 16.57 7.05 15.10
CA ILE A 314 16.06 7.18 16.48
C ILE A 314 14.72 6.43 16.63
N LEU A 315 13.81 6.54 15.64
CA LEU A 315 12.58 5.73 15.58
C LEU A 315 12.88 4.23 15.58
N LYS A 316 13.88 3.79 14.79
CA LYS A 316 14.34 2.39 14.78
C LYS A 316 14.91 1.95 16.13
N GLU A 317 15.61 2.82 16.87
CA GLU A 317 16.12 2.49 18.22
C GLU A 317 14.96 2.29 19.22
N VAL A 318 14.01 3.24 19.30
CA VAL A 318 12.85 3.14 20.21
C VAL A 318 11.95 1.94 19.89
N ALA A 319 11.71 1.65 18.60
CA ALA A 319 10.97 0.46 18.18
C ALA A 319 11.70 -0.84 18.57
N GLN A 320 13.03 -0.90 18.44
CA GLN A 320 13.83 -2.08 18.83
C GLN A 320 13.90 -2.30 20.35
N GLU A 321 13.69 -1.27 21.17
CA GLU A 321 13.59 -1.43 22.62
C GLU A 321 12.17 -1.86 23.05
N ASN A 322 11.14 -1.48 22.27
CA ASN A 322 9.72 -1.74 22.58
C ASN A 322 9.05 -2.91 21.81
N THR A 323 9.75 -3.62 20.92
CA THR A 323 9.25 -4.73 20.07
C THR A 323 8.45 -5.85 20.79
N GLU A 324 8.58 -6.01 22.11
CA GLU A 324 7.80 -6.98 22.89
C GLU A 324 6.46 -6.41 23.41
N ASN A 325 6.03 -5.21 22.96
CA ASN A 325 4.80 -4.53 23.35
C ASN A 325 3.73 -4.58 22.23
N PRO A 326 2.71 -5.46 22.30
CA PRO A 326 1.71 -5.61 21.25
C PRO A 326 0.69 -4.46 21.16
N ASP A 327 0.68 -3.54 22.13
CA ASP A 327 -0.16 -2.34 22.13
C ASP A 327 0.52 -1.14 21.43
N LEU A 328 1.75 -1.32 20.89
CA LEU A 328 2.50 -0.30 20.13
C LEU A 328 2.63 -0.69 18.64
N SER A 329 2.23 0.22 17.76
CA SER A 329 2.64 0.22 16.35
C SER A 329 2.77 1.66 15.87
N ILE A 330 3.88 1.97 15.19
CA ILE A 330 4.20 3.29 14.64
C ILE A 330 4.16 3.17 13.12
N ILE A 331 3.38 4.03 12.47
CA ILE A 331 3.41 4.20 11.01
C ILE A 331 4.44 5.27 10.67
N TRP A 332 5.55 4.87 10.05
CA TRP A 332 6.44 5.82 9.37
C TRP A 332 5.92 6.10 7.96
N ILE A 333 5.83 7.36 7.58
CA ILE A 333 5.49 7.83 6.24
C ILE A 333 6.65 8.66 5.71
N ASP A 334 7.19 8.27 4.55
CA ASP A 334 8.06 9.17 3.79
C ASP A 334 7.18 10.17 2.98
N PRO A 335 7.34 11.49 3.14
CA PRO A 335 6.59 12.48 2.37
C PRO A 335 6.78 12.37 0.85
N ASP A 336 7.95 11.91 0.37
CA ASP A 336 8.30 11.89 -1.06
C ASP A 336 7.69 10.67 -1.80
N ASP A 337 7.28 9.63 -1.07
CA ASP A 337 6.46 8.51 -1.58
C ASP A 337 5.01 8.94 -1.87
N PHE A 338 4.50 9.98 -1.18
CA PHE A 338 3.11 10.47 -1.30
C PHE A 338 3.00 11.97 -1.63
N PRO A 339 3.61 12.46 -2.73
CA PRO A 339 3.74 13.90 -3.02
C PRO A 339 2.40 14.60 -3.35
N LEU A 340 1.32 13.83 -3.54
CA LEU A 340 -0.04 14.36 -3.68
C LEU A 340 -0.78 14.55 -2.35
N MET A 341 -0.32 13.88 -1.28
CA MET A 341 -0.92 13.90 0.06
C MET A 341 -0.26 14.92 0.99
N VAL A 342 1.02 15.27 0.77
CA VAL A 342 1.74 16.30 1.55
C VAL A 342 0.91 17.59 1.76
N PRO A 343 0.32 18.24 0.74
CA PRO A 343 -0.47 19.47 0.94
C PRO A 343 -1.86 19.24 1.58
N TYR A 344 -2.27 17.99 1.77
CA TYR A 344 -3.43 17.61 2.56
C TYR A 344 -3.04 17.43 4.04
N TRP A 345 -1.94 16.72 4.33
CA TRP A 345 -1.45 16.48 5.68
C TRP A 345 -1.01 17.77 6.37
N GLU A 346 -0.12 18.57 5.76
CA GLU A 346 0.29 19.91 6.25
C GLU A 346 -0.92 20.75 6.67
N LYS A 347 -1.97 20.76 5.83
CA LYS A 347 -3.16 21.59 6.01
C LYS A 347 -4.13 21.04 7.06
N THR A 348 -4.15 19.72 7.27
CA THR A 348 -5.09 19.05 8.18
C THR A 348 -4.51 19.04 9.59
N PHE A 349 -3.29 18.52 9.72
CA PHE A 349 -2.55 18.37 10.97
C PHE A 349 -1.85 19.68 11.41
N ARG A 350 -1.64 20.64 10.50
CA ARG A 350 -0.99 21.96 10.74
C ARG A 350 0.50 21.89 11.05
N ILE A 351 1.13 20.78 10.68
CA ILE A 351 2.57 20.52 10.71
C ILE A 351 3.26 21.04 9.43
N ASP A 352 4.58 21.18 9.48
CA ASP A 352 5.43 21.43 8.31
C ASP A 352 6.16 20.12 7.93
N LEU A 353 5.94 19.62 6.72
CA LEU A 353 6.54 18.36 6.25
C LEU A 353 7.91 18.54 5.59
N SER A 354 8.50 19.75 5.67
CA SER A 354 9.93 19.97 5.36
C SER A 354 10.87 19.77 6.56
N SER A 355 10.37 19.16 7.64
CA SER A 355 11.14 18.71 8.81
C SER A 355 10.47 17.47 9.42
N PRO A 356 11.19 16.63 10.19
CA PRO A 356 10.60 15.42 10.79
C PRO A 356 9.45 15.75 11.75
N GLN A 357 8.46 14.86 11.84
CA GLN A 357 7.28 15.02 12.71
C GLN A 357 6.93 13.67 13.36
N ILE A 358 6.41 13.68 14.59
CA ILE A 358 5.67 12.53 15.15
C ILE A 358 4.43 13.00 15.91
N GLY A 359 3.34 12.26 15.79
CA GLY A 359 2.06 12.61 16.38
C GLY A 359 1.12 11.42 16.53
N VAL A 360 -0.02 11.67 17.17
CA VAL A 360 -1.15 10.75 17.27
C VAL A 360 -2.28 11.29 16.39
N VAL A 361 -2.92 10.43 15.60
CA VAL A 361 -4.04 10.78 14.73
C VAL A 361 -5.24 9.90 15.06
N ASP A 362 -6.42 10.52 15.26
CA ASP A 362 -7.70 9.81 15.41
C ASP A 362 -8.29 9.45 14.03
N VAL A 363 -8.78 8.22 13.86
CA VAL A 363 -9.26 7.73 12.55
C VAL A 363 -10.72 8.09 12.24
N GLU A 364 -11.54 8.51 13.22
CA GLU A 364 -12.95 8.90 12.96
C GLU A 364 -13.07 10.33 12.40
N ASP A 365 -12.27 11.29 12.88
CA ASP A 365 -12.36 12.69 12.44
C ASP A 365 -11.05 13.40 12.03
N ALA A 366 -9.90 12.73 12.17
CA ALA A 366 -8.56 13.24 11.87
C ALA A 366 -8.12 14.46 12.72
N ASP A 367 -8.63 14.60 13.95
CA ASP A 367 -7.93 15.38 14.98
C ASP A 367 -6.58 14.73 15.34
N SER A 368 -5.62 15.55 15.77
CA SER A 368 -4.24 15.09 15.94
C SER A 368 -3.43 15.94 16.92
N VAL A 369 -2.55 15.30 17.70
CA VAL A 369 -1.58 15.95 18.58
C VAL A 369 -0.17 15.54 18.16
N TRP A 370 0.74 16.50 18.04
CA TRP A 370 2.12 16.30 17.55
C TRP A 370 3.12 16.66 18.64
N MET A 371 4.28 16.00 18.63
CA MET A 371 5.40 16.31 19.51
C MET A 371 6.00 17.66 19.13
N GLU A 372 6.20 18.55 20.11
CA GLU A 372 6.87 19.84 19.86
C GLU A 372 8.38 19.60 19.64
N MET A 373 8.86 19.94 18.45
CA MET A 373 10.27 19.83 18.05
C MET A 373 10.71 21.14 17.37
N ASP A 374 11.53 21.93 18.06
CA ASP A 374 12.05 23.22 17.57
C ASP A 374 13.26 23.00 16.64
N ASP A 375 13.00 22.77 15.35
CA ASP A 375 13.95 22.76 14.22
C ASP A 375 15.29 21.97 14.40
N GLU A 376 16.33 22.33 13.63
CA GLU A 376 17.62 21.61 13.53
C GLU A 376 18.33 21.43 14.90
N GLU A 377 18.03 22.27 15.91
CA GLU A 377 18.72 22.23 17.21
C GLU A 377 18.01 21.36 18.29
N ASN A 378 16.77 20.87 18.07
CA ASN A 378 15.98 20.18 19.12
C ASN A 378 15.33 18.85 18.69
N MET A 379 15.99 18.07 17.83
CA MET A 379 15.60 16.67 17.58
C MET A 379 15.66 15.84 18.88
N PRO A 380 14.62 15.06 19.24
CA PRO A 380 14.56 14.36 20.52
C PRO A 380 15.51 13.16 20.58
N THR A 381 16.05 12.88 21.76
CA THR A 381 16.77 11.61 21.99
C THR A 381 15.82 10.42 22.09
N ALA A 382 16.33 9.20 21.92
CA ALA A 382 15.52 7.97 22.09
C ALA A 382 14.83 7.90 23.47
N ASP A 383 15.51 8.27 24.56
CA ASP A 383 14.94 8.36 25.92
C ASP A 383 13.72 9.31 25.98
N GLU A 384 13.76 10.43 25.25
CA GLU A 384 12.71 11.46 25.23
C GLU A 384 11.53 11.07 24.34
N LEU A 385 11.81 10.43 23.19
CA LEU A 385 10.81 9.90 22.27
C LEU A 385 10.06 8.69 22.87
N ASP A 386 10.78 7.77 23.52
CA ASP A 386 10.21 6.65 24.29
C ASP A 386 9.27 7.16 25.40
N THR A 387 9.71 8.17 26.15
CA THR A 387 8.87 8.82 27.18
C THR A 387 7.60 9.43 26.57
N TRP A 388 7.69 10.12 25.42
CA TRP A 388 6.52 10.69 24.74
C TRP A 388 5.54 9.59 24.27
N ILE A 389 6.05 8.45 23.79
CA ILE A 389 5.25 7.29 23.39
C ILE A 389 4.63 6.59 24.62
N GLU A 390 5.31 6.47 25.76
CA GLU A 390 4.68 6.04 27.03
C GLU A 390 3.54 7.00 27.47
N ASP A 391 3.71 8.31 27.29
CA ASP A 391 2.68 9.31 27.57
C ASP A 391 1.45 9.14 26.66
N VAL A 392 1.64 8.89 25.36
CA VAL A 392 0.57 8.53 24.42
C VAL A 392 -0.13 7.23 24.83
N MET A 393 0.60 6.11 24.95
CA MET A 393 0.01 4.80 25.26
C MET A 393 -0.71 4.75 26.61
N SER A 394 -0.31 5.61 27.56
CA SER A 394 -0.98 5.75 28.86
C SER A 394 -2.22 6.65 28.85
N GLY A 395 -2.55 7.27 27.71
CA GLY A 395 -3.65 8.23 27.57
C GLY A 395 -3.40 9.56 28.29
N ARG A 396 -2.12 9.96 28.44
CA ARG A 396 -1.74 11.30 28.93
C ARG A 396 -1.62 12.31 27.79
N ILE A 397 -1.34 11.85 26.58
CA ILE A 397 -1.40 12.60 25.33
C ILE A 397 -2.46 11.92 24.46
N ASN A 398 -3.47 12.67 24.01
CA ASN A 398 -4.64 12.13 23.31
C ASN A 398 -5.33 13.25 22.48
N PRO A 399 -5.66 13.02 21.19
CA PRO A 399 -6.58 13.88 20.44
C PRO A 399 -7.91 14.11 21.18
N GLY A 400 -8.51 15.29 20.99
CA GLY A 400 -9.79 15.67 21.61
C GLY A 400 -9.81 16.01 23.12
N ASP A 401 -8.75 15.77 23.89
CA ASP A 401 -8.70 16.21 25.29
C ASP A 401 -8.33 17.70 25.40
N GLU A 402 -9.34 18.58 25.54
CA GLU A 402 -9.19 20.05 25.70
C GLU A 402 -8.49 20.49 27.02
N THR A 403 -7.64 19.67 27.64
CA THR A 403 -6.85 20.03 28.84
C THR A 403 -5.55 20.75 28.50
N ASP A 404 -5.71 21.86 27.76
CA ASP A 404 -4.94 23.10 27.88
C ASP A 404 -3.50 22.96 28.45
N TYR A 405 -2.53 22.58 27.61
CA TYR A 405 -1.11 22.48 27.99
C TYR A 405 -0.42 23.85 28.22
N ASN A 406 -1.19 24.94 28.40
CA ASN A 406 -0.64 26.17 28.95
C ASN A 406 -0.23 25.93 30.42
N HIS A 407 1.06 25.65 30.62
CA HIS A 407 1.72 25.67 31.93
C HIS A 407 1.92 27.12 32.40
N ASP A 408 0.83 27.90 32.43
CA ASP A 408 0.76 29.21 33.04
C ASP A 408 0.89 29.05 34.57
N ASP A 409 2.14 29.03 35.05
CA ASP A 409 2.50 29.12 36.48
C ASP A 409 2.22 30.55 37.01
N ASP A 410 0.95 30.96 36.95
CA ASP A 410 0.38 32.14 37.63
C ASP A 410 0.30 31.89 39.15
N GLU A 411 1.43 31.59 39.80
CA GLU A 411 1.57 31.75 41.26
C GLU A 411 1.66 33.25 41.59
N GLU A 412 0.49 33.91 41.59
CA GLU A 412 0.30 35.30 42.03
C GLU A 412 0.59 35.47 43.55
N GLU A 413 1.87 35.51 43.94
CA GLU A 413 2.32 35.98 45.26
C GLU A 413 2.36 37.53 45.33
N ASP A 414 1.16 38.13 45.40
CA ASP A 414 0.95 39.55 45.72
C ASP A 414 0.82 39.78 47.26
N ASP A 415 1.12 41.00 47.73
CA ASP A 415 0.99 41.54 49.12
C ASP A 415 1.80 40.81 50.25
N ASP A 416 2.81 41.40 50.92
CA ASP A 416 2.74 42.65 51.70
C ASP A 416 4.15 43.15 52.20
N ASP A 417 4.22 44.46 52.46
CA ASP A 417 5.34 45.34 52.90
C ASP A 417 6.21 44.94 54.14
N GLU A 418 7.45 45.48 54.22
CA GLU A 418 7.85 46.52 55.22
C GLU A 418 9.36 46.94 55.12
N ASP A 419 9.62 48.08 54.46
CA ASP A 419 10.45 49.27 54.83
C ASP A 419 11.90 49.21 55.45
N ASP A 420 12.50 50.42 55.48
CA ASP A 420 13.74 50.89 56.15
C ASP A 420 15.12 50.39 55.63
N ASP A 421 16.14 51.24 55.37
CA ASP A 421 16.22 52.70 55.16
C ASP A 421 17.65 53.08 54.67
N ASP A 422 17.89 54.34 54.29
CA ASP A 422 19.20 55.07 54.30
C ASP A 422 20.38 54.60 53.39
N ASP A 423 21.17 55.46 52.71
CA ASP A 423 21.10 56.92 52.48
C ASP A 423 22.11 57.37 51.36
N ASP A 424 22.15 58.68 51.08
CA ASP A 424 23.24 59.49 50.49
C ASP A 424 23.67 59.29 49.00
N ASP A 425 23.04 60.10 48.12
CA ASP A 425 23.66 61.16 47.29
C ASP A 425 25.07 60.98 46.64
N TYR A 426 25.21 61.39 45.36
CA TYR A 426 25.81 62.70 45.01
C TYR A 426 25.99 62.95 43.48
N ASN A 427 25.21 63.91 42.98
CA ASN A 427 25.58 65.01 42.06
C ASN A 427 26.06 64.81 40.59
N ASP A 428 25.53 65.73 39.77
CA ASP A 428 26.16 66.55 38.70
C ASP A 428 26.81 65.81 37.51
N ASP A 429 26.18 65.85 36.33
CA ASP A 429 26.26 66.94 35.32
C ASP A 429 27.54 66.87 34.47
N ASP A 430 27.37 66.63 33.15
CA ASP A 430 27.88 67.54 32.10
C ASP A 430 27.29 67.11 30.75
N ASP A 431 26.56 68.02 30.08
CA ASP A 431 26.17 67.90 28.67
C ASP A 431 27.38 68.14 27.75
N ASP A 432 27.47 67.49 26.59
CA ASP A 432 28.08 68.10 25.39
C ASP A 432 27.53 67.47 24.08
N ASP A 433 26.57 68.16 23.45
CA ASP A 433 26.15 67.89 22.06
C ASP A 433 27.25 68.34 21.09
N GLY A 434 27.71 67.47 20.17
CA GLY A 434 29.06 67.61 19.59
C GLY A 434 29.27 67.38 18.07
N ASN A 435 28.27 67.60 17.21
CA ASN A 435 28.33 67.54 15.72
C ASN A 435 28.60 66.13 15.12
N GLU A 436 27.97 65.68 14.02
CA GLU A 436 27.72 66.26 12.67
C GLU A 436 28.96 66.26 11.74
N ASP A 437 28.72 65.76 10.51
CA ASP A 437 29.47 65.96 9.25
C ASP A 437 30.88 65.29 9.13
N ASP A 438 31.32 64.72 8.00
CA ASP A 438 30.72 64.52 6.66
C ASP A 438 31.49 63.39 5.91
N ASP A 439 30.97 62.95 4.74
CA ASP A 439 31.62 62.41 3.51
C ASP A 439 33.00 61.67 3.57
N ASP A 440 33.21 60.58 2.84
CA ASP A 440 33.48 60.57 1.38
C ASP A 440 33.17 59.21 0.69
N GLU A 441 33.04 59.22 -0.65
CA GLU A 441 32.83 58.06 -1.54
C GLU A 441 34.16 57.43 -2.07
N ASP A 442 34.08 56.58 -3.12
CA ASP A 442 35.17 55.93 -3.92
C ASP A 442 35.99 54.80 -3.23
N GLU A 443 36.29 53.63 -3.84
CA GLU A 443 36.12 53.09 -5.22
C GLU A 443 35.48 51.67 -5.25
#